data_AF-A0A923ID00-F1
#
_entry.id   AF-A0A923ID00-F1
#
_cell.length_a   1.000
_cell.length_b   1.000
_cell.length_c   1.000
_cell.angle_alpha   90.00
_cell.angle_beta   90.00
_cell.angle_gamma   90.00
#
_symmetry.space_group_name_H-M   'P 1'
#
loop_
_entity.id
_entity.type
_entity.pdbx_description
1 polymer ?
#
loop_
_entity_poly.entity_id
_entity_poly.type
_entity_poly.pdbx_seq_one_letter_code
_entity_poly.pdbx_strand_id
1 'polypeptide(L)'
;MFGYLTPLNDELRIREYRAYRGVYCGLCKELGRRYGQASRLLLNYDLVLIALAADGLAGVPPQLSPERCIAGPFARHPISGPTPGLALAADALLLLSWYKLRDDLEDEGALRRVVSGTACLALKSGYGEATRRRPELDALFSRCMARQAELEAAGCALPDEAAAPSAELLSGLFAACAAKDEQRPILERYGLFLGRVIYFLDAAEDFERDAAQDRYNVFLRAGVCREEMLCQARALCNMCAGEATLCYNLLPLQENRALLDNVMYLGLPQSILRIGESQKDKRRNRHERPI
;
A
#
# COMPACT_ATOMS: atom_id res chain seq x y z
N MET A 1 8.61 0.22 -1.80
CA MET A 1 7.72 -0.93 -1.70
C MET A 1 6.32 -0.40 -1.45
N PHE A 2 5.38 -0.81 -2.31
CA PHE A 2 3.96 -0.42 -2.36
C PHE A 2 3.63 0.74 -3.32
N GLY A 3 3.37 0.30 -4.55
CA GLY A 3 2.80 1.02 -5.69
C GLY A 3 2.15 0.03 -6.67
N TYR A 4 1.59 -1.06 -6.13
CA TYR A 4 1.00 -2.17 -6.88
C TYR A 4 -0.51 -2.01 -7.04
N LEU A 5 -1.15 -1.31 -6.10
CA LEU A 5 -2.59 -1.07 -6.09
C LEU A 5 -2.91 0.31 -6.66
N THR A 6 -2.34 0.59 -7.84
CA THR A 6 -2.54 1.84 -8.56
C THR A 6 -3.55 1.66 -9.68
N PRO A 7 -4.36 2.69 -10.00
CA PRO A 7 -5.21 2.66 -11.17
C PRO A 7 -4.38 2.56 -12.46
N LEU A 8 -4.97 1.95 -13.49
CA LEU A 8 -4.48 2.05 -14.85
C LEU A 8 -4.90 3.42 -15.41
N ASN A 9 -3.96 4.38 -15.37
CA ASN A 9 -4.20 5.78 -15.75
C ASN A 9 -4.81 5.95 -17.14
N ASP A 10 -4.35 5.16 -18.11
CA ASP A 10 -4.78 5.23 -19.52
C ASP A 10 -6.28 4.92 -19.68
N GLU A 11 -6.87 4.21 -18.72
CA GLU A 11 -8.28 3.80 -18.70
C GLU A 11 -9.14 4.66 -17.74
N LEU A 12 -8.56 5.70 -17.12
CA LEU A 12 -9.32 6.65 -16.29
C LEU A 12 -9.92 7.75 -17.15
N ARG A 13 -11.20 8.07 -16.92
CA ARG A 13 -11.76 9.31 -17.48
C ARG A 13 -11.03 10.51 -16.86
N ILE A 14 -10.92 11.62 -17.59
CA ILE A 14 -10.25 12.84 -17.11
C ILE A 14 -10.76 13.29 -15.73
N ARG A 15 -12.07 13.15 -15.47
CA ARG A 15 -12.69 13.47 -14.16
C ARG A 15 -12.19 12.55 -13.04
N GLU A 16 -12.04 11.25 -13.31
CA GLU A 16 -11.59 10.23 -12.36
C GLU A 16 -10.10 10.41 -12.11
N TYR A 17 -9.31 10.61 -13.15
CA TYR A 17 -7.89 10.96 -13.03
C TYR A 17 -7.67 12.20 -12.14
N ARG A 18 -8.45 13.28 -12.37
CA ARG A 18 -8.40 14.49 -11.52
C ARG A 18 -8.83 14.21 -10.08
N ALA A 19 -9.85 13.38 -9.86
CA ALA A 19 -10.29 12.99 -8.53
C ALA A 19 -9.23 12.18 -7.80
N TYR A 20 -8.66 11.15 -8.43
CA TYR A 20 -7.58 10.32 -7.88
C TYR A 20 -6.36 11.17 -7.49
N ARG A 21 -5.91 12.04 -8.41
CA ARG A 21 -4.82 12.98 -8.13
C ARG A 21 -5.18 13.93 -6.99
N GLY A 22 -6.43 14.38 -6.93
CA GLY A 22 -6.95 15.21 -5.86
C GLY A 22 -6.87 14.53 -4.49
N VAL A 23 -7.24 13.25 -4.40
CA VAL A 23 -7.13 12.45 -3.16
C VAL A 23 -5.68 12.18 -2.79
N TYR A 24 -4.81 11.83 -3.76
CA TYR A 24 -3.36 11.67 -3.52
C TYR A 24 -2.73 12.94 -2.94
N CYS A 25 -3.03 14.10 -3.53
CA CYS A 25 -2.56 15.39 -3.00
C CYS A 25 -3.24 15.75 -1.67
N GLY A 26 -4.49 15.35 -1.46
CA GLY A 26 -5.20 15.49 -0.19
C GLY A 26 -4.49 14.72 0.92
N LEU A 27 -4.07 13.48 0.65
CA LEU A 27 -3.30 12.65 1.59
C LEU A 27 -1.95 13.30 1.93
N CYS A 28 -1.24 13.84 0.93
CA CYS A 28 -0.02 14.61 1.15
C CYS A 28 -0.23 15.79 2.11
N LYS A 29 -1.31 16.55 1.91
CA LYS A 29 -1.63 17.69 2.80
C LYS A 29 -2.05 17.25 4.18
N GLU A 30 -2.82 16.16 4.28
CA GLU A 30 -3.26 15.61 5.56
C GLU A 30 -2.10 15.10 6.41
N LEU A 31 -1.11 14.43 5.79
CA LEU A 31 0.16 14.08 6.43
C LEU A 31 0.86 15.33 6.97
N GLY A 32 1.07 16.34 6.12
CA GLY A 32 1.69 17.60 6.50
C GLY A 32 0.98 18.31 7.66
N ARG A 33 -0.36 18.29 7.66
CA ARG A 33 -1.22 18.90 8.68
C ARG A 33 -1.17 18.17 10.01
N ARG A 34 -1.17 16.83 10.00
CA ARG A 34 -1.21 15.99 11.21
C ARG A 34 0.15 15.76 11.84
N TYR A 35 1.18 15.61 11.01
CA TYR A 35 2.48 15.04 11.41
C TYR A 35 3.67 15.89 10.94
N GLY A 36 3.41 17.07 10.40
CA GLY A 36 4.44 18.00 9.95
C GLY A 36 5.01 17.66 8.57
N GLN A 37 5.84 18.55 8.04
CA GLN A 37 6.26 18.52 6.64
C GLN A 37 7.10 17.31 6.25
N ALA A 38 7.89 16.75 7.18
CA ALA A 38 8.70 15.56 6.94
C ALA A 38 7.84 14.32 6.59
N SER A 39 6.66 14.20 7.21
CA SER A 39 5.74 13.07 6.96
C SER A 39 5.23 13.02 5.51
N ARG A 40 5.27 14.14 4.77
CA ARG A 40 4.87 14.18 3.35
C ARG A 40 5.78 13.31 2.47
N LEU A 41 7.00 13.04 2.90
CA LEU A 41 7.94 12.17 2.19
C LEU A 41 7.54 10.70 2.24
N LEU A 42 6.65 10.33 3.18
CA LEU A 42 6.12 8.98 3.31
C LEU A 42 5.05 8.65 2.26
N LEU A 43 4.53 9.68 1.56
CA LEU A 43 3.41 9.55 0.64
C LEU A 43 3.63 8.43 -0.38
N ASN A 44 2.68 7.50 -0.40
CA ASN A 44 2.63 6.41 -1.37
C ASN A 44 1.24 6.31 -2.00
N TYR A 45 1.15 5.60 -3.12
CA TYR A 45 -0.12 5.45 -3.84
C TYR A 45 -1.03 4.40 -3.20
N ASP A 46 -0.47 3.37 -2.57
CA ASP A 46 -1.28 2.26 -2.08
C ASP A 46 -2.19 2.68 -0.91
N LEU A 47 -1.81 3.67 -0.09
CA LEU A 47 -2.67 4.19 0.99
C LEU A 47 -3.72 5.18 0.48
N VAL A 48 -3.63 5.62 -0.79
CA VAL A 48 -4.76 6.31 -1.44
C VAL A 48 -5.94 5.36 -1.60
N LEU A 49 -5.69 4.07 -1.86
CA LEU A 49 -6.75 3.08 -1.93
C LEU A 49 -7.51 2.96 -0.60
N ILE A 50 -6.81 3.01 0.54
CA ILE A 50 -7.42 3.02 1.87
C ILE A 50 -8.32 4.23 2.04
N ALA A 51 -7.86 5.43 1.66
CA ALA A 51 -8.68 6.63 1.72
C ALA A 51 -9.94 6.52 0.83
N LEU A 52 -9.77 6.08 -0.42
CA LEU A 52 -10.87 5.89 -1.37
C LEU A 52 -11.89 4.86 -0.90
N ALA A 53 -11.43 3.74 -0.32
CA ALA A 53 -12.29 2.69 0.20
C ALA A 53 -13.07 3.16 1.43
N ALA A 54 -12.40 3.78 2.42
CA ALA A 54 -13.04 4.28 3.63
C ALA A 54 -14.08 5.37 3.32
N ASP A 55 -13.72 6.38 2.52
CA ASP A 55 -14.67 7.43 2.14
C ASP A 55 -15.77 6.90 1.21
N GLY A 56 -15.43 5.94 0.34
CA GLY A 56 -16.37 5.27 -0.58
C GLY A 56 -17.47 4.48 0.13
N LEU A 57 -17.12 3.77 1.20
CA LEU A 57 -18.06 3.01 2.03
C LEU A 57 -18.91 3.91 2.93
N ALA A 58 -18.29 4.97 3.47
CA ALA A 58 -18.95 5.95 4.31
C ALA A 58 -19.88 6.90 3.53
N GLY A 59 -19.81 6.93 2.19
CA GLY A 59 -20.57 7.85 1.36
C GLY A 59 -20.10 9.30 1.50
N VAL A 60 -18.80 9.49 1.77
CA VAL A 60 -18.19 10.82 1.86
C VAL A 60 -17.73 11.22 0.46
N PRO A 61 -18.37 12.22 -0.19
CA PRO A 61 -17.96 12.64 -1.52
C PRO A 61 -16.61 13.37 -1.47
N PRO A 62 -15.78 13.27 -2.52
CA PRO A 62 -14.52 13.99 -2.59
C PRO A 62 -14.78 15.51 -2.64
N GLN A 63 -14.37 16.22 -1.59
CA GLN A 63 -14.47 17.67 -1.52
C GLN A 63 -13.25 18.30 -2.20
N LEU A 64 -13.33 18.48 -3.52
CA LEU A 64 -12.23 19.00 -4.32
C LEU A 64 -12.22 20.53 -4.36
N SER A 65 -11.16 21.15 -3.84
CA SER A 65 -10.90 22.58 -3.90
C SER A 65 -9.68 22.88 -4.81
N PRO A 66 -9.73 23.95 -5.64
CA PRO A 66 -8.56 24.41 -6.38
C PRO A 66 -7.47 24.96 -5.44
N GLU A 67 -6.40 24.19 -5.24
CA GLU A 67 -5.32 24.54 -4.33
C GLU A 67 -3.94 24.39 -5.00
N ARG A 68 -2.92 25.04 -4.41
CA ARG A 68 -1.52 24.90 -4.83
C ARG A 68 -0.87 23.72 -4.10
N CYS A 69 0.03 23.03 -4.78
CA CYS A 69 0.89 21.99 -4.23
C CYS A 69 2.33 22.51 -4.09
N ILE A 70 3.10 22.00 -3.14
CA ILE A 70 4.53 22.35 -2.99
C ILE A 70 5.33 21.90 -4.22
N ALA A 71 4.94 20.76 -4.83
CA ALA A 71 5.54 20.27 -6.07
C ALA A 71 5.13 21.06 -7.33
N GLY A 72 4.04 21.84 -7.24
CA GLY A 72 3.52 22.66 -8.33
C GLY A 72 3.02 24.01 -7.83
N PRO A 73 3.91 24.90 -7.35
CA PRO A 73 3.51 26.12 -6.64
C PRO A 73 2.86 27.18 -7.55
N PHE A 74 3.01 27.04 -8.87
CA PHE A 74 2.53 28.01 -9.85
C PHE A 74 1.17 27.66 -10.45
N ALA A 75 0.72 26.40 -10.33
CA ALA A 75 -0.56 25.95 -10.85
C ALA A 75 -1.49 25.52 -9.71
N ARG A 76 -2.76 25.92 -9.80
CA ARG A 76 -3.81 25.35 -8.96
C ARG A 76 -4.35 24.10 -9.64
N HIS A 77 -4.55 23.04 -8.87
CA HIS A 77 -5.27 21.86 -9.33
C HIS A 77 -6.24 21.39 -8.24
N PRO A 78 -7.22 20.55 -8.57
CA PRO A 78 -8.14 20.00 -7.58
C PRO A 78 -7.35 19.21 -6.52
N ILE A 79 -7.60 19.48 -5.23
CA ILE A 79 -7.07 18.77 -4.08
C ILE A 79 -8.24 18.44 -3.16
N SER A 80 -8.27 17.22 -2.63
CA SER A 80 -9.29 16.84 -1.65
C SER A 80 -9.03 17.52 -0.31
N GLY A 81 -10.07 18.11 0.27
CA GLY A 81 -10.09 18.53 1.65
C GLY A 81 -9.97 17.34 2.62
N PRO A 82 -9.79 17.61 3.93
CA PRO A 82 -9.63 16.56 4.94
C PRO A 82 -10.90 15.73 5.09
N THR A 83 -10.76 14.41 4.99
CA THR A 83 -11.85 13.42 5.18
C THR A 83 -11.45 12.38 6.25
N PRO A 84 -12.42 11.65 6.82
CA PRO A 84 -12.13 10.51 7.70
C PRO A 84 -11.29 9.41 7.03
N GLY A 85 -11.47 9.15 5.73
CA GLY A 85 -10.66 8.20 4.97
C GLY A 85 -9.21 8.67 4.79
N LEU A 86 -8.99 9.94 4.43
CA LEU A 86 -7.65 10.53 4.37
C LEU A 86 -6.96 10.54 5.74
N ALA A 87 -7.72 10.77 6.80
CA ALA A 87 -7.25 10.68 8.17
C ALA A 87 -6.75 9.27 8.51
N LEU A 88 -7.56 8.25 8.22
CA LEU A 88 -7.19 6.84 8.43
C LEU A 88 -5.95 6.47 7.63
N ALA A 89 -5.91 6.82 6.34
CA ALA A 89 -4.78 6.55 5.47
C ALA A 89 -3.49 7.24 5.95
N ALA A 90 -3.57 8.48 6.42
CA ALA A 90 -2.42 9.20 6.97
C ALA A 90 -1.90 8.57 8.27
N ASP A 91 -2.80 8.16 9.16
CA ASP A 91 -2.45 7.48 10.42
C ASP A 91 -1.78 6.13 10.11
N ALA A 92 -2.38 5.32 9.23
CA ALA A 92 -1.86 4.01 8.83
C ALA A 92 -0.51 4.11 8.10
N LEU A 93 -0.35 5.08 7.19
CA LEU A 93 0.90 5.29 6.48
C LEU A 93 2.05 5.63 7.44
N LEU A 94 1.77 6.46 8.46
CA LEU A 94 2.77 6.81 9.45
C LEU A 94 3.18 5.61 10.31
N LEU A 95 2.21 4.80 10.76
CA LEU A 95 2.48 3.57 11.51
C LEU A 95 3.31 2.58 10.66
N LEU A 96 2.90 2.31 9.41
CA LEU A 96 3.66 1.42 8.51
C LEU A 96 5.08 1.92 8.28
N SER A 97 5.23 3.21 8.02
CA SER A 97 6.53 3.82 7.76
C SER A 97 7.44 3.75 8.99
N TRP A 98 6.88 3.91 10.19
CA TRP A 98 7.62 3.78 11.44
C TRP A 98 8.21 2.38 11.59
N TYR A 99 7.38 1.34 11.46
CA TYR A 99 7.84 -0.04 11.59
C TYR A 99 8.87 -0.41 10.53
N LYS A 100 8.67 0.05 9.28
CA LYS A 100 9.63 -0.17 8.20
C LYS A 100 10.97 0.51 8.44
N LEU A 101 10.97 1.75 8.96
CA LEU A 101 12.21 2.44 9.28
C LEU A 101 12.96 1.80 10.45
N ARG A 102 12.22 1.21 11.41
CA ARG A 102 12.81 0.45 12.52
C ARG A 102 13.45 -0.84 12.03
N ASP A 103 12.80 -1.53 11.10
CA ASP A 103 13.34 -2.72 10.43
C ASP A 103 14.63 -2.41 9.64
N ASP A 104 14.60 -1.36 8.82
CA ASP A 104 15.77 -0.86 8.08
C ASP A 104 16.95 -0.45 9.01
N LEU A 105 16.70 -0.10 10.27
CA LEU A 105 17.75 0.23 11.24
C LEU A 105 18.48 -1.02 11.76
N GLU A 106 17.79 -2.15 11.80
CA GLU A 106 18.32 -3.41 12.31
C GLU A 106 19.09 -4.16 11.21
N ASP A 107 18.62 -4.08 9.95
CA ASP A 107 19.08 -4.98 8.88
C ASP A 107 20.00 -4.37 7.80
N GLU A 108 20.25 -3.06 7.78
CA GLU A 108 20.95 -2.42 6.67
C GLU A 108 22.33 -1.77 6.97
N GLY A 109 23.06 -1.43 5.90
CA GLY A 109 24.39 -0.83 5.96
C GLY A 109 24.44 0.54 6.67
N ALA A 110 25.64 0.95 7.10
CA ALA A 110 25.85 2.11 7.98
C ALA A 110 25.19 3.42 7.51
N LEU A 111 25.16 3.68 6.19
CA LEU A 111 24.53 4.89 5.64
C LEU A 111 23.00 4.88 5.75
N ARG A 112 22.35 3.74 5.43
CA ARG A 112 20.89 3.59 5.54
C ARG A 112 20.46 3.65 7.00
N ARG A 113 21.27 3.10 7.92
CA ARG A 113 21.07 3.28 9.38
C ARG A 113 21.05 4.75 9.83
N VAL A 114 21.96 5.59 9.35
CA VAL A 114 21.96 7.03 9.69
C VAL A 114 20.71 7.73 9.14
N VAL A 115 20.32 7.43 7.90
CA VAL A 115 19.12 8.01 7.27
C VAL A 115 17.86 7.56 8.01
N SER A 116 17.71 6.26 8.26
CA SER A 116 16.57 5.71 8.99
C SER A 116 16.51 6.23 10.43
N GLY A 117 17.65 6.44 11.08
CA GLY A 117 17.71 6.99 12.44
C GLY A 117 17.25 8.45 12.51
N THR A 118 17.67 9.28 11.56
CA THR A 118 17.22 10.67 11.46
C THR A 118 15.74 10.77 11.09
N ALA A 119 15.26 9.90 10.19
CA ALA A 119 13.85 9.79 9.84
C ALA A 119 12.99 9.34 11.04
N CYS A 120 13.44 8.35 11.81
CA CYS A 120 12.78 7.93 13.04
C CYS A 120 12.68 9.10 14.03
N LEU A 121 13.76 9.86 14.25
CA LEU A 121 13.70 11.03 15.13
C LEU A 121 12.66 12.06 14.66
N ALA A 122 12.60 12.33 13.36
CA ALA A 122 11.65 13.27 12.78
C ALA A 122 10.19 12.81 12.88
N LEU A 123 9.96 11.49 12.83
CA LEU A 123 8.61 10.90 12.83
C LEU A 123 8.14 10.44 14.22
N LYS A 124 9.01 10.39 15.22
CA LYS A 124 8.71 9.85 16.56
C LYS A 124 7.50 10.49 17.23
N SER A 125 7.38 11.82 17.18
CA SER A 125 6.23 12.52 17.74
C SER A 125 4.95 12.17 16.98
N GLY A 126 5.02 12.15 15.65
CA GLY A 126 3.90 11.75 14.80
C GLY A 126 3.46 10.31 15.06
N TYR A 127 4.41 9.38 15.17
CA TYR A 127 4.14 7.99 15.52
C TYR A 127 3.39 7.87 16.85
N GLY A 128 3.81 8.63 17.87
CA GLY A 128 3.09 8.71 19.15
C GLY A 128 1.65 9.21 18.99
N GLU A 129 1.41 10.25 18.19
CA GLU A 129 0.06 10.74 17.89
C GLU A 129 -0.79 9.71 17.14
N ALA A 130 -0.24 9.05 16.11
CA ALA A 130 -0.94 8.03 15.34
C ALA A 130 -1.29 6.82 16.20
N THR A 131 -0.37 6.38 17.06
CA THR A 131 -0.58 5.29 18.02
C THR A 131 -1.71 5.61 18.99
N ARG A 132 -1.78 6.84 19.52
CA ARG A 132 -2.88 7.27 20.40
C ARG A 132 -4.24 7.30 19.70
N ARG A 133 -4.27 7.64 18.41
CA ARG A 133 -5.51 7.65 17.60
C ARG A 133 -5.94 6.25 17.19
N ARG A 134 -4.99 5.36 16.93
CA ARG A 134 -5.21 4.02 16.34
C ARG A 134 -4.44 2.92 17.10
N PRO A 135 -4.68 2.74 18.41
CA PRO A 135 -3.90 1.80 19.21
C PRO A 135 -4.06 0.33 18.75
N GLU A 136 -5.25 -0.04 18.27
CA GLU A 136 -5.51 -1.38 17.73
C GLU A 136 -4.73 -1.67 16.45
N LEU A 137 -4.61 -0.69 15.55
CA LEU A 137 -3.82 -0.83 14.32
C LEU A 137 -2.32 -0.86 14.62
N ASP A 138 -1.83 -0.05 15.56
CA ASP A 138 -0.43 -0.10 15.98
C ASP A 138 -0.07 -1.47 16.58
N ALA A 139 -0.92 -2.01 17.47
CA ALA A 139 -0.73 -3.33 18.04
C ALA A 139 -0.77 -4.45 16.99
N LEU A 140 -1.66 -4.34 15.99
CA LEU A 140 -1.70 -5.23 14.83
C LEU A 140 -0.40 -5.15 14.03
N PHE A 141 0.05 -3.96 13.65
CA PHE A 141 1.24 -3.77 12.81
C PHE A 141 2.48 -4.28 13.54
N SER A 142 2.64 -3.96 14.83
CA SER A 142 3.74 -4.46 15.65
C SER A 142 3.81 -5.99 15.63
N ARG A 143 2.67 -6.67 15.85
CA ARG A 143 2.58 -8.13 15.85
C ARG A 143 2.89 -8.72 14.48
N CYS A 144 2.32 -8.18 13.40
CA CYS A 144 2.56 -8.67 12.05
C CYS A 144 4.03 -8.50 11.64
N MET A 145 4.65 -7.35 11.96
CA MET A 145 6.07 -7.12 11.67
C MET A 145 6.98 -8.07 12.47
N ALA A 146 6.70 -8.28 13.75
CA ALA A 146 7.44 -9.26 14.56
C ALA A 146 7.29 -10.68 14.00
N ARG A 147 6.08 -11.07 13.61
CA ARG A 147 5.81 -12.38 13.02
C ARG A 147 6.49 -12.57 11.67
N GLN A 148 6.57 -11.52 10.86
CA GLN A 148 7.32 -11.54 9.61
C GLN A 148 8.81 -11.80 9.88
N ALA A 149 9.43 -11.02 10.78
CA ALA A 149 10.84 -11.21 11.15
C ALA A 149 11.13 -12.63 11.68
N GLU A 150 10.23 -13.19 12.50
CA GLU A 150 10.34 -14.59 12.98
C GLU A 150 10.37 -15.61 11.82
N LEU A 151 9.47 -15.46 10.84
CA LEU A 151 9.37 -16.38 9.70
C LEU A 151 10.57 -16.26 8.77
N GLU A 152 11.07 -15.04 8.57
CA GLU A 152 12.27 -14.78 7.76
C GLU A 152 13.51 -15.37 8.43
N ALA A 153 13.67 -15.18 9.74
CA ALA A 153 14.76 -15.76 10.53
C ALA A 153 14.70 -17.30 10.59
N ALA A 154 13.50 -17.88 10.61
CA ALA A 154 13.28 -19.32 10.52
C ALA A 154 13.54 -19.89 9.11
N GLY A 155 13.75 -19.04 8.10
CA GLY A 155 13.97 -19.47 6.72
C GLY A 155 12.74 -20.12 6.10
N CYS A 156 11.54 -19.63 6.41
CA CYS A 156 10.28 -20.16 5.88
C CYS A 156 10.34 -20.29 4.35
N ALA A 157 9.99 -21.48 3.85
CA ALA A 157 9.99 -21.79 2.41
C ALA A 157 8.56 -21.91 1.83
N LEU A 158 7.53 -21.74 2.66
CA LEU A 158 6.13 -21.88 2.26
C LEU A 158 5.54 -20.50 1.94
N PRO A 159 5.17 -20.22 0.67
CA PRO A 159 4.65 -18.92 0.24
C PRO A 159 3.46 -18.43 1.07
N ASP A 160 2.50 -19.31 1.37
CA ASP A 160 1.29 -18.94 2.10
C ASP A 160 1.58 -18.54 3.55
N GLU A 161 2.50 -19.24 4.22
CA GLU A 161 2.90 -18.89 5.59
C GLU A 161 3.71 -17.59 5.61
N ALA A 162 4.63 -17.44 4.65
CA ALA A 162 5.46 -16.25 4.55
C ALA A 162 4.64 -14.98 4.24
N ALA A 163 3.56 -15.11 3.47
CA ALA A 163 2.65 -14.00 3.15
C ALA A 163 1.62 -13.69 4.26
N ALA A 164 1.45 -14.59 5.24
CA ALA A 164 0.41 -14.45 6.26
C ALA A 164 0.50 -13.15 7.08
N PRO A 165 1.68 -12.68 7.53
CA PRO A 165 1.76 -11.42 8.28
C PRO A 165 1.32 -10.20 7.46
N SER A 166 1.72 -10.12 6.19
CA SER A 166 1.30 -9.03 5.29
C SER A 166 -0.21 -9.09 5.01
N ALA A 167 -0.76 -10.31 4.88
CA ALA A 167 -2.19 -10.55 4.73
C ALA A 167 -2.98 -10.09 5.96
N GLU A 168 -2.56 -10.48 7.16
CA GLU A 168 -3.20 -10.07 8.42
C GLU A 168 -3.15 -8.55 8.63
N LEU A 169 -2.01 -7.94 8.30
CA LEU A 169 -1.82 -6.50 8.39
C LEU A 169 -2.84 -5.74 7.52
N LEU A 170 -2.98 -6.12 6.24
CA LEU A 170 -3.94 -5.47 5.35
C LEU A 170 -5.38 -5.84 5.66
N SER A 171 -5.65 -7.07 6.13
CA SER A 171 -6.97 -7.49 6.63
C SER A 171 -7.47 -6.52 7.70
N GLY A 172 -6.69 -6.27 8.74
CA GLY A 172 -7.09 -5.35 9.81
C GLY A 172 -7.13 -3.89 9.37
N LEU A 173 -6.27 -3.47 8.44
CA LEU A 173 -6.32 -2.11 7.89
C LEU A 173 -7.59 -1.86 7.08
N PHE A 174 -7.99 -2.80 6.21
CA PHE A 174 -9.25 -2.68 5.48
C PHE A 174 -10.46 -2.84 6.39
N ALA A 175 -10.38 -3.66 7.44
CA ALA A 175 -11.43 -3.74 8.46
C ALA A 175 -11.72 -2.36 9.09
N ALA A 176 -10.69 -1.53 9.28
CA ALA A 176 -10.84 -0.17 9.80
C ALA A 176 -11.49 0.82 8.81
N CYS A 177 -11.68 0.44 7.55
CA CYS A 177 -12.45 1.20 6.56
C CYS A 177 -13.96 0.99 6.66
N ALA A 178 -14.42 0.02 7.47
CA ALA A 178 -15.84 -0.31 7.59
C ALA A 178 -16.64 0.90 8.11
N ALA A 179 -17.69 1.28 7.37
CA ALA A 179 -18.67 2.27 7.82
C ALA A 179 -19.80 1.62 8.65
N LYS A 180 -20.00 0.30 8.49
CA LYS A 180 -20.96 -0.52 9.23
C LYS A 180 -20.31 -1.85 9.61
N ASP A 181 -20.65 -2.40 10.77
CA ASP A 181 -20.05 -3.64 11.28
C ASP A 181 -20.21 -4.83 10.34
N GLU A 182 -21.31 -4.91 9.59
CA GLU A 182 -21.59 -5.95 8.59
C GLU A 182 -20.55 -5.98 7.45
N GLN A 183 -19.88 -4.86 7.17
CA GLN A 183 -18.85 -4.76 6.13
C GLN A 183 -17.51 -5.33 6.60
N ARG A 184 -17.28 -5.40 7.92
CA ARG A 184 -15.98 -5.73 8.50
C ARG A 184 -15.47 -7.12 8.10
N PRO A 185 -16.26 -8.21 8.15
CA PRO A 185 -15.77 -9.53 7.72
C PRO A 185 -15.42 -9.58 6.23
N ILE A 186 -16.17 -8.84 5.40
CA ILE A 186 -15.91 -8.73 3.94
C ILE A 186 -14.57 -8.01 3.72
N LEU A 187 -14.34 -6.92 4.45
CA LEU A 187 -13.12 -6.12 4.37
C LEU A 187 -11.89 -6.84 4.92
N GLU A 188 -12.05 -7.63 5.98
CA GLU A 188 -11.00 -8.50 6.52
C GLU A 188 -10.56 -9.51 5.45
N ARG A 189 -11.51 -10.24 4.85
CA ARG A 189 -11.20 -11.19 3.77
C ARG A 189 -10.61 -10.50 2.54
N TYR A 190 -11.14 -9.35 2.16
CA TYR A 190 -10.62 -8.54 1.06
C TYR A 190 -9.16 -8.12 1.29
N GLY A 191 -8.85 -7.56 2.46
CA GLY A 191 -7.52 -7.13 2.83
C GLY A 191 -6.54 -8.29 2.98
N LEU A 192 -7.00 -9.44 3.47
CA LEU A 192 -6.20 -10.66 3.56
C LEU A 192 -5.64 -11.06 2.20
N PHE A 193 -6.49 -11.17 1.18
CA PHE A 193 -6.06 -11.58 -0.14
C PHE A 193 -5.23 -10.52 -0.86
N LEU A 194 -5.56 -9.23 -0.70
CA LEU A 194 -4.72 -8.16 -1.24
C LEU A 194 -3.33 -8.13 -0.61
N GLY A 195 -3.21 -8.38 0.69
CA GLY A 195 -1.92 -8.46 1.37
C GLY A 195 -1.05 -9.59 0.84
N ARG A 196 -1.65 -10.74 0.51
CA ARG A 196 -0.94 -11.84 -0.17
C ARG A 196 -0.46 -11.45 -1.56
N VAL A 197 -1.33 -10.83 -2.38
CA VAL A 197 -0.92 -10.38 -3.72
C VAL A 197 0.27 -9.43 -3.62
N ILE A 198 0.18 -8.45 -2.72
CA ILE A 198 1.25 -7.47 -2.51
C ILE A 198 2.56 -8.15 -2.10
N TYR A 199 2.52 -9.10 -1.16
CA TYR A 199 3.69 -9.85 -0.72
C TYR A 199 4.34 -10.65 -1.87
N PHE A 200 3.54 -11.36 -2.66
CA PHE A 200 4.04 -12.16 -3.78
C PHE A 200 4.61 -11.30 -4.91
N LEU A 201 4.00 -10.14 -5.18
CA LEU A 201 4.53 -9.17 -6.13
C LEU A 201 5.90 -8.67 -5.69
N ASP A 202 6.04 -8.33 -4.41
CA ASP A 202 7.31 -7.92 -3.81
C ASP A 202 8.40 -8.99 -3.93
N ALA A 203 8.10 -10.19 -3.45
CA ALA A 203 9.04 -11.30 -3.47
C ALA A 203 9.46 -11.64 -4.91
N ALA A 204 8.56 -11.50 -5.89
CA ALA A 204 8.90 -11.70 -7.30
C ALA A 204 9.72 -10.55 -7.90
N GLU A 205 9.46 -9.30 -7.51
CA GLU A 205 10.22 -8.13 -7.99
C GLU A 205 11.66 -8.10 -7.46
N ASP A 206 11.86 -8.50 -6.20
CA ASP A 206 13.18 -8.45 -5.56
C ASP A 206 13.97 -9.77 -5.69
N PHE A 207 13.38 -10.83 -6.27
CA PHE A 207 14.00 -12.16 -6.44
C PHE A 207 15.48 -12.15 -6.89
N GLU A 208 15.80 -11.46 -7.98
CA GLU A 208 17.18 -11.40 -8.51
C GLU A 208 18.12 -10.60 -7.59
N ARG A 209 17.61 -9.53 -6.95
CA ARG A 209 18.39 -8.70 -6.04
C ARG A 209 18.69 -9.47 -4.76
N ASP A 210 17.69 -10.15 -4.22
CA ASP A 210 17.80 -10.92 -2.99
C ASP A 210 18.77 -12.09 -3.19
N ALA A 211 18.72 -12.77 -4.35
CA ALA A 211 19.67 -13.81 -4.70
C ALA A 211 21.10 -13.29 -4.76
N ALA A 212 21.32 -12.09 -5.31
CA ALA A 212 22.64 -11.49 -5.42
C ALA A 212 23.20 -11.00 -4.06
N GLN A 213 22.33 -10.73 -3.09
CA GLN A 213 22.68 -10.17 -1.78
C GLN A 213 22.57 -11.20 -0.64
N ASP A 214 22.27 -12.46 -0.96
CA ASP A 214 21.98 -13.54 0.01
C ASP A 214 20.92 -13.13 1.05
N ARG A 215 19.91 -12.38 0.61
CA ARG A 215 18.78 -11.95 1.43
C ARG A 215 17.67 -13.00 1.41
N TYR A 216 16.82 -12.96 2.44
CA TYR A 216 15.64 -13.81 2.48
C TYR A 216 14.69 -13.48 1.32
N ASN A 217 14.25 -14.52 0.61
CA ASN A 217 13.17 -14.45 -0.36
C ASN A 217 12.48 -15.82 -0.37
N VAL A 218 11.16 -15.86 -0.24
CA VAL A 218 10.43 -17.13 -0.10
C VAL A 218 10.60 -18.06 -1.29
N PHE A 219 10.69 -17.52 -2.51
CA PHE A 219 10.88 -18.33 -3.72
C PHE A 219 12.30 -18.91 -3.79
N LEU A 220 13.30 -18.15 -3.35
CA LEU A 220 14.67 -18.69 -3.23
C LEU A 220 14.76 -19.78 -2.16
N ARG A 221 14.08 -19.60 -1.02
CA ARG A 221 14.01 -20.61 0.05
C ARG A 221 13.26 -21.87 -0.38
N ALA A 222 12.24 -21.72 -1.24
CA ALA A 222 11.56 -22.85 -1.88
C ALA A 222 12.42 -23.57 -2.93
N GLY A 223 13.58 -23.01 -3.29
CA GLY A 223 14.52 -23.62 -4.25
C GLY A 223 14.05 -23.55 -5.71
N VAL A 224 13.14 -22.63 -6.05
CA VAL A 224 12.58 -22.53 -7.40
C VAL A 224 13.47 -21.67 -8.30
N CYS A 225 13.54 -22.03 -9.59
CA CYS A 225 14.24 -21.20 -10.57
C CYS A 225 13.42 -19.95 -10.92
N ARG A 226 14.01 -19.03 -11.70
CA ARG A 226 13.35 -17.77 -12.09
C ARG A 226 12.05 -18.03 -12.85
N GLU A 227 12.05 -18.96 -13.80
CA GLU A 227 10.88 -19.29 -14.62
C GLU A 227 9.74 -19.87 -13.78
N GLU A 228 10.09 -20.78 -12.86
CA GLU A 228 9.14 -21.37 -11.90
C GLU A 228 8.58 -20.31 -10.95
N MET A 229 9.44 -19.43 -10.41
CA MET A 229 9.03 -18.30 -9.58
C MET A 229 8.02 -17.42 -10.31
N LEU A 230 8.28 -17.04 -11.56
CA LEU A 230 7.35 -16.21 -12.34
C LEU A 230 6.00 -16.90 -12.53
N CYS A 231 6.00 -18.21 -12.79
CA CYS A 231 4.79 -19.00 -12.93
C CYS A 231 4.00 -19.07 -11.61
N GLN A 232 4.67 -19.42 -10.52
CA GLN A 232 4.07 -19.55 -9.19
C GLN A 232 3.54 -18.21 -8.67
N ALA A 233 4.33 -17.14 -8.75
CA ALA A 233 3.92 -15.81 -8.30
C ALA A 233 2.68 -15.33 -9.05
N ARG A 234 2.63 -15.51 -10.38
CA ARG A 234 1.43 -15.17 -11.18
C ARG A 234 0.22 -16.01 -10.79
N ALA A 235 0.39 -17.32 -10.61
CA ALA A 235 -0.72 -18.20 -10.21
C ALA A 235 -1.29 -17.81 -8.84
N LEU A 236 -0.43 -17.62 -7.83
CA LEU A 236 -0.80 -17.21 -6.48
C LEU A 236 -1.46 -15.83 -6.47
N CYS A 237 -0.89 -14.86 -7.20
CA CYS A 237 -1.46 -13.53 -7.32
C CYS A 237 -2.84 -13.56 -7.99
N ASN A 238 -3.02 -14.29 -9.09
CA ASN A 238 -4.30 -14.37 -9.78
C ASN A 238 -5.39 -15.03 -8.91
N MET A 239 -5.04 -16.08 -8.17
CA MET A 239 -5.96 -16.72 -7.23
C MET A 239 -6.41 -15.73 -6.14
N CYS A 240 -5.46 -15.07 -5.49
CA CYS A 240 -5.76 -14.10 -4.42
C CYS A 240 -6.51 -12.87 -4.98
N ALA A 241 -6.14 -12.37 -6.16
CA ALA A 241 -6.85 -11.26 -6.80
C ALA A 241 -8.30 -11.62 -7.15
N GLY A 242 -8.56 -12.86 -7.57
CA GLY A 242 -9.92 -13.37 -7.78
C GLY A 242 -10.75 -13.33 -6.50
N GLU A 243 -10.23 -13.86 -5.40
CA GLU A 243 -10.89 -13.84 -4.09
C GLU A 243 -11.12 -12.42 -3.55
N ALA A 244 -10.13 -11.54 -3.69
CA ALA A 244 -10.27 -10.12 -3.35
C ALA A 244 -11.37 -9.46 -4.17
N THR A 245 -11.46 -9.76 -5.47
CA THR A 245 -12.49 -9.22 -6.37
C THR A 245 -13.89 -9.71 -6.00
N LEU A 246 -14.04 -10.97 -5.58
CA LEU A 246 -15.31 -11.49 -5.06
C LEU A 246 -15.75 -10.71 -3.82
N CYS A 247 -14.85 -10.49 -2.87
CA CYS A 247 -15.15 -9.71 -1.66
C CYS A 247 -15.50 -8.25 -2.00
N TYR A 248 -14.73 -7.63 -2.89
CA TYR A 248 -14.95 -6.26 -3.37
C TYR A 248 -16.35 -6.08 -3.96
N ASN A 249 -16.85 -7.05 -4.72
CA ASN A 249 -18.19 -6.99 -5.30
C ASN A 249 -19.34 -7.03 -4.29
N LEU A 250 -19.08 -7.51 -3.08
CA LEU A 250 -20.05 -7.51 -1.99
C LEU A 250 -20.09 -6.16 -1.23
N LEU A 251 -19.10 -5.29 -1.43
CA LEU A 251 -19.00 -4.02 -0.72
C LEU A 251 -20.00 -2.99 -1.30
N PRO A 252 -20.89 -2.41 -0.46
CA PRO A 252 -21.86 -1.42 -0.91
C PRO A 252 -21.22 -0.03 -1.00
N LEU A 253 -20.35 0.15 -2.01
CA LEU A 253 -19.68 1.43 -2.27
C LEU A 253 -20.69 2.48 -2.73
N GLN A 254 -20.74 3.59 -1.99
CA GLN A 254 -21.58 4.74 -2.29
C GLN A 254 -20.83 5.76 -3.15
N GLU A 255 -19.53 5.93 -2.89
CA GLU A 255 -18.65 6.85 -3.59
C GLU A 255 -17.40 6.14 -4.12
N ASN A 256 -16.64 6.80 -5.00
CA ASN A 256 -15.35 6.33 -5.56
C ASN A 256 -15.40 5.02 -6.35
N ARG A 257 -16.59 4.46 -6.65
CA ARG A 257 -16.76 3.18 -7.35
C ARG A 257 -15.96 3.08 -8.64
N ALA A 258 -16.01 4.09 -9.50
CA ALA A 258 -15.28 4.08 -10.78
C ALA A 258 -13.75 4.01 -10.60
N LEU A 259 -13.21 4.67 -9.57
CA LEU A 259 -11.78 4.61 -9.26
C LEU A 259 -11.38 3.25 -8.71
N LEU A 260 -12.17 2.73 -7.77
CA LEU A 260 -11.95 1.43 -7.16
C LEU A 260 -12.10 0.29 -8.19
N ASP A 261 -13.08 0.39 -9.10
CA ASP A 261 -13.23 -0.54 -10.22
C ASP A 261 -12.01 -0.53 -11.13
N ASN A 262 -11.48 0.65 -11.47
CA ASN A 262 -10.28 0.74 -12.28
C ASN A 262 -9.07 0.08 -11.57
N VAL A 263 -8.88 0.33 -10.27
CA VAL A 263 -7.81 -0.33 -9.50
C VAL A 263 -7.99 -1.86 -9.49
N MET A 264 -9.20 -2.35 -9.21
CA MET A 264 -9.45 -3.77 -9.04
C MET A 264 -9.46 -4.56 -10.35
N TYR A 265 -10.08 -4.02 -11.40
CA TYR A 265 -10.29 -4.74 -12.66
C TYR A 265 -9.21 -4.49 -13.71
N LEU A 266 -8.46 -3.39 -13.59
CA LEU A 266 -7.46 -3.02 -14.59
C LEU A 266 -6.07 -2.86 -13.96
N GLY A 267 -5.96 -2.07 -12.90
CA GLY A 267 -4.70 -1.78 -12.21
C GLY A 267 -4.03 -3.03 -11.64
N LEU A 268 -4.76 -3.79 -10.82
CA LEU A 268 -4.25 -4.99 -10.15
C LEU A 268 -3.86 -6.09 -11.15
N PRO A 269 -4.70 -6.48 -12.14
CA PRO A 269 -4.28 -7.42 -13.19
C PRO A 269 -3.05 -6.92 -13.96
N GLN A 270 -2.98 -5.63 -14.28
CA GLN A 270 -1.82 -5.05 -14.96
C GLN A 270 -0.54 -5.17 -14.12
N SER A 271 -0.62 -4.97 -12.80
CA SER A 271 0.51 -5.19 -11.89
C SER A 271 0.99 -6.64 -11.90
N ILE A 272 0.06 -7.61 -11.92
CA ILE A 272 0.38 -9.05 -11.96
C ILE A 272 1.00 -9.44 -13.31
N LEU A 273 0.48 -8.93 -14.42
CA LEU A 273 1.03 -9.21 -15.76
C LEU A 273 2.47 -8.73 -15.91
N ARG A 274 2.82 -7.63 -15.23
CA ARG A 274 4.16 -7.02 -15.26
C ARG A 274 5.19 -7.76 -14.40
N ILE A 275 4.82 -8.83 -13.71
CA ILE A 275 5.78 -9.69 -13.00
C ILE A 275 6.82 -10.20 -14.00
N GLY A 276 8.10 -9.97 -13.71
CA GLY A 276 9.23 -10.37 -14.56
C GLY A 276 9.66 -9.35 -15.63
N GLU A 277 8.93 -8.24 -15.81
CA GLU A 277 9.37 -7.14 -16.69
C GLU A 277 10.53 -6.34 -16.07
N SER A 278 11.46 -5.89 -16.91
CA SER A 278 12.54 -4.99 -16.45
C SER A 278 11.97 -3.68 -15.91
N GLN A 279 12.60 -3.10 -14.89
CA GLN A 279 12.27 -1.76 -14.38
C GLN A 279 12.31 -0.69 -15.49
N LYS A 280 13.11 -0.89 -16.55
CA LYS A 280 13.14 -0.01 -17.73
C LYS A 280 11.86 -0.12 -18.56
N ASP A 281 11.36 -1.33 -18.78
CA ASP A 281 10.12 -1.58 -19.52
C ASP A 281 8.90 -1.16 -18.70
N LYS A 282 8.91 -1.43 -17.38
CA LYS A 282 7.92 -0.92 -16.44
C LYS A 282 7.86 0.60 -16.48
N ARG A 283 9.00 1.32 -16.49
CA ARG A 283 9.06 2.80 -16.59
C ARG A 283 8.66 3.34 -17.97
N ARG A 284 8.96 2.62 -19.05
CA ARG A 284 8.51 2.97 -20.40
C ARG A 284 6.99 2.86 -20.51
N ASN A 285 6.39 1.85 -19.89
CA ASN A 285 4.95 1.66 -19.78
C ASN A 285 4.32 2.43 -18.59
N ARG A 286 5.12 3.22 -17.85
CA ARG A 286 4.68 4.14 -16.78
C ARG A 286 4.74 5.60 -17.23
N HIS A 287 4.87 5.87 -18.54
CA HIS A 287 5.11 7.19 -19.13
C HIS A 287 3.98 8.22 -18.93
N GLU A 288 3.14 8.04 -17.91
CA GLU A 288 2.25 9.04 -17.36
C GLU A 288 2.27 9.00 -15.82
N ARG A 289 3.47 9.09 -15.21
CA ARG A 289 3.55 9.53 -13.81
C ARG A 289 3.13 11.01 -13.78
N PRO A 290 2.09 11.40 -13.02
CA PRO A 290 1.73 12.80 -12.91
C PRO A 290 2.87 13.55 -12.24
N ILE A 291 3.42 14.54 -12.93
CA ILE A 291 4.11 15.68 -12.31
C ILE A 291 3.03 16.59 -11.72
#